data_AF-A0A7K0VP38-F1
#
_entry.id   AF-A0A7K0VP38-F1
#
_cell.length_a   1.000
_cell.length_b   1.000
_cell.length_c   1.000
_cell.angle_alpha   90.00
_cell.angle_beta   90.00
_cell.angle_gamma   90.00
#
_symmetry.space_group_name_H-M   'P 1'
#
loop_
_entity.id
_entity.type
_entity.pdbx_description
1 polymer ?
#
loop_
_entity_poly.entity_id
_entity_poly.type
_entity_poly.pdbx_seq_one_letter_code
_entity_poly.pdbx_strand_id
1 'polypeptide(L)'
;MLPPATIGPGEFFPVVGVGPHPKPWPLGENFDPELLENGDRRNVLDHYRYWSVEAIVADLNTKRHSLQIAIENWQHDLNIGSIVRTANAFNVSAVHIVGKRDWNKRGAMVTDRYLSVIHHPT
;
A
#
# COMPACT_ATOMS: atom_id res chain seq x y z
N MET A 1 1.85 23.71 -13.49
CA MET A 1 0.57 22.99 -13.51
C MET A 1 0.71 21.92 -14.57
N LEU A 2 0.72 20.63 -14.20
CA LEU A 2 0.61 19.57 -15.22
C LEU A 2 -0.73 19.77 -15.93
N PRO A 3 -0.79 19.58 -17.26
CA PRO A 3 -2.08 19.65 -17.96
C PRO A 3 -3.03 18.63 -17.33
N PRO A 4 -4.33 18.96 -17.20
CA PRO A 4 -5.32 17.97 -16.80
C PRO A 4 -5.21 16.81 -17.80
N ALA A 5 -5.19 15.58 -17.29
CA ALA A 5 -5.18 14.41 -18.14
C ALA A 5 -6.45 14.43 -19.00
N THR A 6 -6.29 14.50 -20.32
CA THR A 6 -7.40 14.42 -21.26
C THR A 6 -7.84 12.96 -21.33
N ILE A 7 -8.99 12.67 -20.74
CA ILE A 7 -9.60 11.33 -20.75
C ILE A 7 -10.36 11.16 -22.07
N GLY A 8 -10.01 10.14 -22.86
CA GLY A 8 -10.71 9.79 -24.09
C GLY A 8 -12.03 9.02 -23.82
N PRO A 9 -12.95 8.95 -24.80
CA PRO A 9 -14.16 8.14 -24.68
C PRO A 9 -13.81 6.66 -24.44
N GLY A 10 -14.20 6.12 -23.28
CA GLY A 10 -13.92 4.73 -22.89
C GLY A 10 -12.71 4.55 -21.95
N GLU A 11 -11.95 5.61 -21.65
CA GLU A 11 -10.93 5.58 -20.61
C GLU A 11 -11.56 5.87 -19.24
N PHE A 12 -11.46 4.90 -18.32
CA PHE A 12 -11.75 5.12 -16.90
C PHE A 12 -10.53 4.74 -16.09
N PHE A 13 -9.58 5.67 -15.99
CA PHE A 13 -8.72 5.75 -14.82
C PHE A 13 -8.59 7.22 -14.46
N PRO A 14 -9.19 7.71 -13.35
CA PRO A 14 -8.72 8.97 -12.79
C PRO A 14 -7.22 8.81 -12.56
N VAL A 15 -6.41 9.76 -13.03
CA VAL A 15 -4.98 9.76 -12.75
C VAL A 15 -4.83 9.70 -11.23
N VAL A 16 -4.37 8.55 -10.73
CA VAL A 16 -4.21 8.35 -9.30
C VAL A 16 -2.96 9.09 -8.88
N GLY A 17 -3.12 10.00 -7.93
CA GLY A 17 -2.03 10.76 -7.35
C GLY A 17 -2.13 12.26 -7.52
N VAL A 18 -1.13 12.94 -6.99
CA VAL A 18 -1.04 14.40 -6.91
C VAL A 18 0.34 14.85 -7.38
N GLY A 19 0.42 16.07 -7.93
CA GLY A 19 1.70 16.68 -8.31
C GLY A 19 2.54 17.09 -7.09
N PRO A 20 3.69 17.75 -7.33
CA PRO A 20 4.52 18.33 -6.29
C PRO A 20 3.73 19.21 -5.31
N HIS A 21 4.07 19.13 -4.04
CA HIS A 21 3.47 20.00 -3.03
C HIS A 21 4.04 21.42 -3.17
N PRO A 22 3.20 22.48 -3.17
CA PRO A 22 3.67 23.85 -3.22
C PRO A 22 4.54 24.20 -2.00
N LYS A 23 5.51 25.10 -2.18
CA LYS A 23 6.29 25.64 -1.06
C LYS A 23 5.50 26.76 -0.34
N PRO A 24 5.69 26.96 0.98
CA PRO A 24 6.54 26.16 1.87
C PRO A 24 5.94 24.76 2.11
N TRP A 25 6.81 23.76 2.24
CA TRP A 25 6.37 22.41 2.56
C TRP A 25 5.92 22.30 4.02
N PRO A 26 5.00 21.37 4.32
CA PRO A 26 4.61 21.09 5.68
C PRO A 26 5.81 20.58 6.50
N LEU A 27 5.79 20.90 7.79
CA LEU A 27 6.76 20.39 8.77
C LEU A 27 6.25 19.09 9.37
N GLY A 28 7.12 18.09 9.52
CA GLY A 28 6.79 16.83 10.18
C GLY A 28 7.67 15.68 9.68
N GLU A 29 8.04 14.77 10.57
CA GLU A 29 8.88 13.60 10.26
C GLU A 29 8.14 12.55 9.42
N ASN A 30 6.81 12.64 9.37
CA ASN A 30 5.95 11.77 8.57
C ASN A 30 6.03 12.05 7.07
N PHE A 31 6.42 13.25 6.66
CA PHE A 31 6.47 13.64 5.25
C PHE A 31 7.75 13.17 4.58
N ASP A 32 7.61 12.63 3.37
CA ASP A 32 8.71 12.22 2.51
C ASP A 32 9.10 13.39 1.56
N PRO A 33 10.33 13.92 1.67
CA PRO A 33 10.80 15.02 0.82
C PRO A 33 10.75 14.72 -0.67
N GLU A 34 11.00 13.48 -1.10
CA GLU A 34 10.97 13.11 -2.52
C GLU A 34 9.56 13.18 -3.08
N LEU A 35 8.56 12.77 -2.29
CA LEU A 35 7.15 12.86 -2.68
C LEU A 35 6.66 14.30 -2.69
N LEU A 36 7.09 15.13 -1.73
CA LEU A 36 6.78 16.55 -1.72
C LEU A 36 7.35 17.25 -2.96
N GLU A 37 8.56 16.91 -3.38
CA GLU A 37 9.24 17.50 -4.54
C GLU A 37 8.69 17.04 -5.88
N ASN A 38 8.44 15.74 -6.03
CA ASN A 38 8.14 15.14 -7.34
C ASN A 38 6.65 14.79 -7.52
N GLY A 39 5.87 14.89 -6.45
CA GLY A 39 4.49 14.46 -6.39
C GLY A 39 4.33 13.02 -5.93
N ASP A 40 3.12 12.69 -5.49
CA ASP A 40 2.78 11.37 -4.95
C ASP A 40 1.80 10.66 -5.87
N ARG A 41 2.30 9.68 -6.63
CA ARG A 41 1.53 8.86 -7.59
C ARG A 41 0.95 7.58 -6.99
N ARG A 42 1.12 7.34 -5.68
CA ARG A 42 0.66 6.09 -5.05
C ARG A 42 -0.86 6.06 -4.98
N ASN A 43 -1.47 4.88 -4.91
CA ASN A 43 -2.90 4.76 -4.63
C ASN A 43 -3.14 4.66 -3.12
N VAL A 44 -3.04 5.80 -2.43
CA VAL A 44 -3.26 5.94 -0.98
C VAL A 44 -4.38 6.94 -0.71
N LEU A 45 -4.95 6.88 0.50
CA LEU A 45 -5.93 7.86 0.96
C LEU A 45 -5.33 9.26 1.00
N ASP A 46 -6.16 10.28 0.80
CA ASP A 46 -5.71 11.67 0.66
C ASP A 46 -4.94 12.19 1.88
N HIS A 47 -5.31 11.75 3.09
CA HIS A 47 -4.61 12.18 4.32
C HIS A 47 -3.20 11.58 4.46
N TYR A 48 -2.86 10.53 3.71
CA TYR A 48 -1.53 9.94 3.67
C TYR A 48 -0.67 10.47 2.51
N ARG A 49 -1.18 11.43 1.73
CA ARG A 49 -0.43 12.00 0.62
C ARG A 49 0.86 12.62 1.12
N TYR A 50 1.93 12.33 0.39
CA TYR A 50 3.30 12.75 0.72
C TYR A 50 3.88 12.13 2.00
N TRP A 51 3.17 11.24 2.70
CA TRP A 51 3.76 10.55 3.85
C TRP A 51 4.69 9.43 3.40
N SER A 52 5.76 9.18 4.15
CA SER A 52 6.58 7.99 3.95
C SER A 52 5.75 6.73 4.19
N VAL A 53 6.15 5.61 3.58
CA VAL A 53 5.44 4.32 3.81
C VAL A 53 5.49 3.95 5.28
N GLU A 54 6.63 4.22 5.94
CA GLU A 54 6.88 3.97 7.35
C GLU A 54 5.91 4.77 8.23
N ALA A 55 5.66 6.04 7.92
CA ALA A 55 4.70 6.86 8.65
C ALA A 55 3.26 6.36 8.48
N ILE A 56 2.88 5.93 7.27
CA ILE A 56 1.58 5.31 7.01
C ILE A 56 1.45 4.01 7.82
N VAL A 57 2.46 3.16 7.81
CA VAL A 57 2.47 1.90 8.58
C VAL A 57 2.36 2.18 10.08
N ALA A 58 3.09 3.18 10.60
CA ALA A 58 3.03 3.57 12.00
C ALA A 58 1.62 4.04 12.40
N ASP A 59 0.96 4.87 11.60
CA ASP A 59 -0.42 5.30 11.85
C ASP A 59 -1.42 4.12 11.77
N LEU A 60 -1.28 3.25 10.76
CA LEU A 60 -2.10 2.05 10.64
C LEU A 60 -1.96 1.13 11.85
N ASN A 61 -0.74 0.99 12.40
CA ASN A 61 -0.44 0.18 13.59
C ASN A 61 -1.24 0.63 14.83
N THR A 62 -1.60 1.91 14.95
CA THR A 62 -2.40 2.42 16.09
C THR A 62 -3.84 1.91 16.10
N LYS A 63 -4.34 1.42 14.96
CA LYS A 63 -5.75 1.12 14.72
C LYS A 63 -5.98 -0.22 14.00
N ARG A 64 -5.01 -1.13 14.05
CA ARG A 64 -5.18 -2.47 13.45
C ARG A 64 -6.22 -3.27 14.22
N HIS A 65 -6.98 -4.07 13.49
CA HIS A 65 -7.79 -5.10 14.11
C HIS A 65 -6.88 -6.22 14.61
N SER A 66 -7.19 -6.79 15.78
CA SER A 66 -6.47 -7.95 16.34
C SER A 66 -6.57 -9.22 15.49
N LEU A 67 -7.37 -9.19 14.41
CA LEU A 67 -7.44 -10.25 13.42
C LEU A 67 -6.06 -10.48 12.79
N GLN A 68 -5.71 -11.75 12.64
CA GLN A 68 -4.54 -12.23 11.91
C GLN A 68 -5.01 -13.30 10.91
N ILE A 69 -4.36 -13.36 9.75
CA ILE A 69 -4.70 -14.30 8.68
C ILE A 69 -3.50 -15.20 8.43
N ALA A 70 -3.69 -16.51 8.47
CA ALA A 70 -2.68 -17.48 8.07
C ALA A 70 -3.01 -18.09 6.71
N ILE A 71 -1.99 -18.24 5.87
CA ILE A 71 -2.08 -18.77 4.51
C ILE A 71 -1.04 -19.88 4.37
N GLU A 72 -1.52 -21.09 4.08
CA GLU A 72 -0.68 -22.24 3.78
C GLU A 72 -0.24 -22.24 2.31
N ASN A 73 1.08 -22.23 2.07
CA ASN A 73 1.67 -22.12 0.74
C ASN A 73 2.41 -23.42 0.33
N TRP A 74 1.64 -24.48 0.03
CA TRP A 74 2.20 -25.80 -0.33
C TRP A 74 2.31 -26.04 -1.84
N GLN A 75 1.26 -25.71 -2.61
CA GLN A 75 1.16 -26.10 -4.03
C GLN A 75 1.17 -24.92 -4.99
N HIS A 76 0.12 -24.08 -4.97
CA HIS A 76 -0.05 -22.95 -5.88
C HIS A 76 -0.41 -21.67 -5.12
N ASP A 77 0.21 -20.55 -5.51
CA ASP A 77 0.16 -19.26 -4.81
C ASP A 77 -0.85 -18.26 -5.42
N LEU A 78 -1.71 -18.73 -6.33
CA LEU A 78 -2.54 -17.88 -7.20
C LEU A 78 -3.48 -16.93 -6.45
N ASN A 79 -3.90 -17.28 -5.24
CA ASN A 79 -4.84 -16.49 -4.43
C ASN A 79 -4.17 -15.69 -3.31
N ILE A 80 -2.87 -15.89 -3.02
CA ILE A 80 -2.21 -15.25 -1.87
C ILE A 80 -2.28 -13.73 -2.00
N GLY A 81 -2.06 -13.20 -3.21
CA GLY A 81 -2.15 -11.76 -3.44
C GLY A 81 -3.52 -11.16 -3.18
N SER A 82 -4.61 -11.81 -3.60
CA SER A 82 -5.96 -11.28 -3.34
C SER A 82 -6.34 -11.37 -1.87
N ILE A 83 -5.86 -12.41 -1.16
CA ILE A 83 -6.01 -12.52 0.30
C ILE A 83 -5.26 -11.38 1.00
N VAL A 84 -4.01 -11.12 0.63
CA VAL A 84 -3.21 -10.01 1.18
C VAL A 84 -3.87 -8.65 0.91
N ARG A 85 -4.40 -8.43 -0.29
CA ARG A 85 -5.15 -7.20 -0.60
C ARG A 85 -6.37 -7.02 0.29
N THR A 86 -7.11 -8.11 0.51
CA THR A 86 -8.27 -8.11 1.40
C THR A 86 -7.85 -7.85 2.85
N ALA A 87 -6.78 -8.49 3.31
CA ALA A 87 -6.19 -8.28 4.63
C ALA A 87 -5.83 -6.80 4.88
N ASN A 88 -5.25 -6.12 3.87
CA ASN A 88 -4.95 -4.69 3.95
C ASN A 88 -6.22 -3.85 4.06
N ALA A 89 -7.26 -4.18 3.29
CA ALA A 89 -8.55 -3.47 3.35
C ALA A 89 -9.23 -3.57 4.72
N PHE A 90 -9.07 -4.71 5.41
CA PHE A 90 -9.54 -4.92 6.79
C PHE A 90 -8.56 -4.41 7.85
N ASN A 91 -7.45 -3.78 7.48
CA ASN A 91 -6.39 -3.32 8.40
C ASN A 91 -6.01 -4.39 9.46
N VAL A 92 -5.81 -5.64 9.02
CA VAL A 92 -5.45 -6.73 9.94
C VAL A 92 -4.09 -6.50 10.57
N SER A 93 -3.87 -7.09 11.75
CA SER A 93 -2.61 -6.97 12.49
C SER A 93 -1.42 -7.65 11.80
N ALA A 94 -1.64 -8.83 11.20
CA ALA A 94 -0.61 -9.55 10.46
C ALA A 94 -1.17 -10.56 9.44
N VAL A 95 -0.37 -10.86 8.43
CA VAL A 95 -0.55 -12.00 7.51
C VAL A 95 0.60 -12.97 7.69
N HIS A 96 0.29 -14.24 7.89
CA HIS A 96 1.25 -15.31 8.13
C HIS A 96 1.32 -16.19 6.88
N ILE A 97 2.50 -16.34 6.29
CA ILE A 97 2.76 -17.26 5.18
C ILE A 97 3.48 -18.48 5.76
N VAL A 98 2.84 -19.64 5.72
CA VAL A 98 3.38 -20.91 6.23
C VAL A 98 3.83 -21.78 5.06
N GLY A 99 5.04 -22.32 5.13
CA GLY A 99 5.61 -23.15 4.07
C GLY A 99 6.48 -22.35 3.10
N LYS A 100 6.22 -22.44 1.78
CA LYS A 100 7.05 -21.76 0.78
C LYS A 100 7.04 -20.24 1.04
N ARG A 101 8.24 -19.63 1.06
CA ARG A 101 8.38 -18.19 1.28
C ARG A 101 7.92 -17.36 0.09
N ASP A 102 8.21 -17.83 -1.12
CA ASP A 102 7.88 -17.10 -2.34
C ASP A 102 6.41 -17.24 -2.70
N TRP A 103 5.82 -16.13 -3.13
CA TRP A 103 4.47 -16.06 -3.65
C TRP A 103 4.32 -14.88 -4.61
N ASN A 104 3.38 -14.99 -5.54
CA ASN A 104 3.10 -13.99 -6.57
C ASN A 104 2.44 -12.73 -5.98
N LYS A 105 3.26 -11.71 -5.72
CA LYS A 105 2.83 -10.41 -5.16
C LYS A 105 1.97 -9.55 -6.08
N ARG A 106 1.88 -9.86 -7.38
CA ARG A 106 1.11 -9.02 -8.33
C ARG A 106 -0.35 -8.85 -7.91
N GLY A 107 -0.96 -9.91 -7.38
CA GLY A 107 -2.34 -9.87 -6.91
C GLY A 107 -2.57 -8.98 -5.68
N ALA A 108 -1.53 -8.69 -4.91
CA ALA A 108 -1.61 -7.81 -3.74
C ALA A 108 -1.69 -6.33 -4.12
N MET A 109 -1.42 -5.97 -5.38
CA MET A 109 -1.47 -4.58 -5.84
C MET A 109 -0.64 -3.63 -4.96
N VAL A 110 0.55 -4.09 -4.54
CA VAL A 110 1.51 -3.33 -3.69
C VAL A 110 1.01 -3.06 -2.27
N THR A 111 -0.16 -3.58 -1.88
CA THR A 111 -0.70 -3.40 -0.52
C THR A 111 0.10 -4.17 0.54
N ASP A 112 0.92 -5.14 0.14
CA ASP A 112 1.82 -5.87 1.04
C ASP A 112 2.81 -4.95 1.75
N ARG A 113 3.14 -3.78 1.17
CA ARG A 113 4.03 -2.78 1.79
C ARG A 113 3.46 -2.14 3.06
N TYR A 114 2.15 -2.18 3.25
CA TYR A 114 1.46 -1.54 4.38
C TYR A 114 1.02 -2.54 5.46
N LEU A 115 1.38 -3.81 5.30
CA LEU A 115 1.04 -4.91 6.19
C LEU A 115 2.29 -5.52 6.83
N SER A 116 2.10 -6.12 8.00
CA SER A 116 3.07 -7.02 8.59
C SER A 116 2.90 -8.41 7.96
N VAL A 117 3.82 -8.81 7.09
CA VAL A 117 3.85 -10.16 6.48
C VAL A 117 4.93 -10.99 7.16
N ILE A 118 4.52 -12.05 7.86
CA ILE A 118 5.40 -12.92 8.66
C ILE A 118 5.53 -14.26 7.95
N HIS A 119 6.76 -14.69 7.68
CA HIS A 119 7.04 -15.98 7.07
C HIS A 119 7.44 -17.01 8.12
N HIS A 120 6.74 -18.14 8.14
CA HIS A 120 7.03 -19.27 9.03
C HIS A 120 7.73 -20.38 8.27
N PRO A 121 8.81 -20.97 8.81
CA PRO A 121 9.42 -22.15 8.23
C PRO A 121 8.47 -23.35 8.37
N THR A 122 8.66 -24.34 7.49
CA THR A 122 8.22 -25.72 7.68
C THR A 122 9.04 -26.45 8.72
#